data_AF-A0A7Y2H2S7-F1
#
_entry.id   AF-A0A7Y2H2S7-F1
#
_cell.length_a   1.000
_cell.length_b   1.000
_cell.length_c   1.000
_cell.angle_alpha   90.00
_cell.angle_beta   90.00
_cell.angle_gamma   90.00
#
_symmetry.space_group_name_H-M   'P 1'
#
loop_
_entity.id
_entity.type
_entity.pdbx_description
1 polymer ?
#
loop_
_entity_poly.entity_id
_entity_poly.type
_entity_poly.pdbx_seq_one_letter_code
_entity_poly.pdbx_strand_id
1 'polypeptide(L)'
;MRKVSVVGGGGNVGASAGLYLAERGICDVVMVDIAEGVPQGKALDLAEARSVRGYDSSIIGTNDYSDITDSDVVVVTAGFPRKPGMSRTDLLLKNAEIVSSVAGNIKKYAPNAYVVVVSNPLDMMTYHMMKETGFDPKRVMGMAGVLDATRFRCFIADELGVAATDVQAMVLGGHGDSMVPLPRYATVSGVPITDLLDAETIDRLVKRTAVGGGEIVKLMGTSAFYAPAASAAQMAEAILLDNKRMLPAAAFCTGQYGIRDVYVGVPIILGANGVEKIVELPLSDAELDMLRTSAGEVAEGIKELP
;
A
#
# COMPACT_ATOMS: atom_id res chain seq x y z
N MET A 1 -8.23 9.58 -21.16
CA MET A 1 -7.13 9.64 -20.18
C MET A 1 -6.95 8.24 -19.59
N ARG A 2 -5.86 7.93 -18.89
CA ARG A 2 -5.82 6.74 -18.03
C ARG A 2 -6.90 6.83 -16.96
N LYS A 3 -7.38 5.70 -16.43
CA LYS A 3 -8.46 5.65 -15.43
C LYS A 3 -8.00 4.90 -14.17
N VAL A 4 -8.19 5.51 -13.00
CA VAL A 4 -7.95 4.88 -11.71
C VAL A 4 -9.24 4.85 -10.89
N SER A 5 -9.65 3.65 -10.45
CA SER A 5 -10.75 3.51 -9.50
C SER A 5 -10.23 3.32 -8.08
N VAL A 6 -10.80 4.06 -7.14
CA VAL A 6 -10.53 3.95 -5.70
C VAL A 6 -11.75 3.35 -5.02
N VAL A 7 -11.67 2.07 -4.68
CA VAL A 7 -12.74 1.33 -3.98
C VAL A 7 -12.60 1.53 -2.48
N GLY A 8 -13.66 1.98 -1.82
CA GLY A 8 -13.61 2.57 -0.47
C GLY A 8 -13.32 4.08 -0.51
N GLY A 9 -13.66 4.75 -1.62
CA GLY A 9 -13.40 6.18 -1.85
C GLY A 9 -14.13 7.10 -0.88
N GLY A 10 -15.22 6.64 -0.25
CA GLY A 10 -15.93 7.36 0.80
C GLY A 10 -15.17 7.36 2.14
N GLY A 11 -14.23 6.43 2.35
CA GLY A 11 -13.34 6.40 3.51
C GLY A 11 -12.23 7.47 3.48
N ASN A 12 -11.49 7.61 4.58
CA ASN A 12 -10.44 8.64 4.68
C ASN A 12 -9.19 8.32 3.83
N VAL A 13 -8.78 7.05 3.79
CA VAL A 13 -7.67 6.60 2.94
C VAL A 13 -8.07 6.74 1.46
N GLY A 14 -9.25 6.27 1.08
CA GLY A 14 -9.75 6.36 -0.29
C GLY A 14 -9.90 7.80 -0.77
N ALA A 15 -10.47 8.68 0.06
CA ALA A 15 -10.56 10.11 -0.26
C ALA A 15 -9.20 10.78 -0.44
N SER A 16 -8.25 10.47 0.45
CA SER A 16 -6.88 10.99 0.33
C SER A 16 -6.17 10.45 -0.91
N ALA A 17 -6.40 9.18 -1.28
CA ALA A 17 -5.82 8.59 -2.47
C ALA A 17 -6.41 9.23 -3.74
N GLY A 18 -7.72 9.47 -3.76
CA GLY A 18 -8.40 10.20 -4.82
C GLY A 18 -7.83 11.61 -5.00
N LEU A 19 -7.61 12.35 -3.91
CA LEU A 19 -6.96 13.66 -3.93
C LEU A 19 -5.55 13.59 -4.53
N TYR A 20 -4.68 12.70 -4.02
CA TYR A 20 -3.31 12.61 -4.52
C TYR A 20 -3.24 12.19 -5.99
N LEU A 21 -4.13 11.30 -6.44
CA LEU A 21 -4.22 10.88 -7.85
C LEU A 21 -4.68 12.05 -8.73
N ALA A 22 -5.71 12.78 -8.30
CA ALA A 22 -6.19 13.96 -9.00
C ALA A 22 -5.11 15.04 -9.14
N GLU A 23 -4.36 15.32 -8.07
CA GLU A 23 -3.27 16.30 -8.09
C GLU A 23 -2.10 15.91 -9.00
N ARG A 24 -1.95 14.62 -9.36
CA ARG A 24 -0.97 14.22 -10.39
C ARG A 24 -1.39 14.67 -11.79
N GLY A 25 -2.69 14.80 -12.06
CA GLY A 25 -3.20 15.19 -13.37
C GLY A 25 -2.93 14.18 -14.50
N ILE A 26 -2.64 12.92 -14.17
CA ILE A 26 -2.27 11.87 -15.14
C ILE A 26 -3.38 10.85 -15.42
N CYS A 27 -4.50 10.92 -14.68
CA CYS A 27 -5.61 10.00 -14.80
C CYS A 27 -6.95 10.64 -14.39
N ASP A 28 -8.04 10.08 -14.91
CA ASP A 28 -9.39 10.26 -14.37
C ASP A 28 -9.57 9.35 -13.14
N VAL A 29 -10.32 9.82 -12.15
CA VAL A 29 -10.51 9.15 -10.86
C VAL A 29 -11.98 8.78 -10.67
N VAL A 30 -12.24 7.51 -10.34
CA VAL A 30 -13.57 7.02 -9.93
C VAL A 30 -13.51 6.59 -8.47
N MET A 31 -14.24 7.28 -7.60
CA MET A 31 -14.34 6.95 -6.18
C MET A 31 -15.60 6.13 -5.93
N VAL A 32 -15.43 4.84 -5.63
CA VAL A 32 -16.55 3.92 -5.35
C VAL A 32 -16.65 3.64 -3.87
N ASP A 33 -17.84 3.74 -3.29
CA ASP A 33 -18.10 3.34 -1.90
C ASP A 33 -19.53 2.84 -1.74
N ILE A 34 -19.82 2.12 -0.66
CA ILE A 34 -21.19 1.69 -0.33
C ILE A 34 -21.98 2.77 0.41
N ALA A 35 -21.30 3.75 1.02
CA ALA A 35 -21.95 4.83 1.74
C ALA A 35 -22.62 5.81 0.75
N GLU A 36 -23.92 5.69 0.57
CA GLU A 36 -24.69 6.53 -0.36
C GLU A 36 -24.43 8.03 -0.17
N GLY A 37 -24.18 8.75 -1.27
CA GLY A 37 -23.93 10.19 -1.29
C GLY A 37 -22.54 10.62 -0.84
N VAL A 38 -21.83 9.82 -0.04
CA VAL A 38 -20.49 10.16 0.47
C VAL A 38 -19.43 10.21 -0.63
N PRO A 39 -19.23 9.19 -1.49
CA PRO A 39 -18.23 9.28 -2.55
C PRO A 39 -18.56 10.38 -3.55
N GLN A 40 -19.84 10.61 -3.88
CA GLN A 40 -20.30 11.70 -4.74
C GLN A 40 -19.91 13.06 -4.16
N GLY A 41 -20.23 13.29 -2.89
CA GLY A 41 -19.92 14.56 -2.22
C GLY A 41 -18.42 14.83 -2.17
N LYS A 42 -17.62 13.82 -1.82
CA LYS A 42 -16.15 13.95 -1.81
C LYS A 42 -15.56 14.17 -3.21
N ALA A 43 -16.07 13.47 -4.22
CA ALA A 43 -15.64 13.65 -5.59
C ALA A 43 -16.00 15.03 -6.14
N LEU A 44 -17.19 15.54 -5.81
CA LEU A 44 -17.61 16.89 -6.18
C LEU A 44 -16.71 17.95 -5.53
N ASP A 45 -16.43 17.83 -4.24
CA ASP A 45 -15.54 18.74 -3.51
C ASP A 45 -14.12 18.77 -4.13
N LEU A 46 -13.56 17.60 -4.46
CA LEU A 46 -12.31 17.52 -5.23
C LEU A 46 -12.45 18.18 -6.61
N ALA A 47 -13.51 17.87 -7.36
CA ALA A 47 -13.73 18.44 -8.68
C ALA A 47 -13.85 19.99 -8.66
N GLU A 48 -14.41 20.57 -7.61
CA GLU A 48 -14.52 22.03 -7.45
C GLU A 48 -13.15 22.68 -7.13
N ALA A 49 -12.26 21.95 -6.45
CA ALA A 49 -10.90 22.41 -6.14
C ALA A 49 -9.96 22.51 -7.36
N ARG A 50 -10.33 21.89 -8.50
CA ARG A 50 -9.54 21.83 -9.75
C ARG A 50 -8.95 23.17 -10.18
N SER A 51 -9.78 24.20 -10.22
CA SER A 51 -9.40 25.53 -10.72
C SER A 51 -8.28 26.19 -9.91
N VAL A 52 -8.21 25.90 -8.60
CA VAL A 52 -7.22 26.48 -7.68
C VAL A 52 -5.99 25.59 -7.56
N ARG A 53 -6.17 24.27 -7.61
CA ARG A 53 -5.09 23.29 -7.46
C ARG A 53 -4.35 22.98 -8.77
N GLY A 54 -4.93 23.33 -9.92
CA GLY A 54 -4.27 23.27 -11.22
C GLY A 54 -4.26 21.88 -11.86
N TYR A 55 -5.23 21.01 -11.55
CA TYR A 55 -5.43 19.73 -12.23
C TYR A 55 -6.75 19.72 -13.00
N ASP A 56 -6.80 18.94 -14.08
CA ASP A 56 -7.97 18.84 -14.98
C ASP A 56 -8.54 17.42 -15.09
N SER A 57 -8.11 16.51 -14.21
CA SER A 57 -8.66 15.15 -14.10
C SER A 57 -10.18 15.17 -13.94
N SER A 58 -10.89 14.28 -14.62
CA SER A 58 -12.28 13.99 -14.29
C SER A 58 -12.34 13.20 -12.98
N ILE A 59 -13.20 13.63 -12.05
CA ILE A 59 -13.38 12.97 -10.76
C ILE A 59 -14.87 12.72 -10.56
N ILE A 60 -15.23 11.45 -10.42
CA ILE A 60 -16.61 11.06 -10.12
C ILE A 60 -16.65 10.20 -8.87
N GLY A 61 -17.73 10.35 -8.12
CA GLY A 61 -18.05 9.51 -6.98
C GLY A 61 -19.30 8.71 -7.29
N THR A 62 -19.35 7.45 -6.85
CA THR A 62 -20.45 6.54 -7.20
C THR A 62 -20.62 5.43 -6.17
N ASN A 63 -21.81 4.85 -6.17
CA ASN A 63 -22.12 3.62 -5.44
C ASN A 63 -22.25 2.41 -6.38
N ASP A 64 -22.17 2.62 -7.70
CA ASP A 64 -22.25 1.56 -8.71
C ASP A 64 -20.85 1.12 -9.17
N TYR A 65 -20.57 -0.17 -9.05
CA TYR A 65 -19.33 -0.75 -9.55
C TYR A 65 -19.23 -0.75 -11.07
N SER A 66 -20.33 -0.60 -11.82
CA SER A 66 -20.24 -0.52 -13.29
C SER A 66 -19.38 0.67 -13.76
N ASP A 67 -19.29 1.72 -12.95
CA ASP A 67 -18.46 2.89 -13.22
C ASP A 67 -16.95 2.61 -13.13
N ILE A 68 -16.50 1.46 -12.60
CA ILE A 68 -15.07 1.08 -12.63
C ILE A 68 -14.64 0.47 -13.96
N THR A 69 -15.56 0.29 -14.91
CA THR A 69 -15.26 -0.38 -16.19
C THR A 69 -14.04 0.21 -16.88
N ASP A 70 -13.18 -0.68 -17.38
CA ASP A 70 -11.93 -0.35 -18.09
C ASP A 70 -10.93 0.50 -17.30
N SER A 71 -10.93 0.41 -15.96
CA SER A 71 -9.88 1.01 -15.15
C SER A 71 -8.51 0.39 -15.44
N ASP A 72 -7.48 1.23 -15.59
CA ASP A 72 -6.10 0.78 -15.72
C ASP A 72 -5.57 0.28 -14.35
N VAL A 73 -5.90 0.99 -13.28
CA VAL A 73 -5.52 0.64 -11.90
C VAL A 73 -6.74 0.72 -10.99
N VAL A 74 -6.89 -0.24 -10.07
CA VAL A 74 -7.85 -0.21 -8.98
C VAL A 74 -7.10 -0.18 -7.65
N VAL A 75 -7.28 0.89 -6.89
CA VAL A 75 -6.79 1.03 -5.51
C VAL A 75 -7.89 0.56 -4.55
N VAL A 76 -7.61 -0.44 -3.73
CA VAL A 76 -8.60 -1.06 -2.84
C VAL A 76 -8.32 -0.64 -1.41
N THR A 77 -9.09 0.32 -0.92
CA THR A 77 -9.05 0.81 0.47
C THR A 77 -10.26 0.38 1.29
N ALA A 78 -11.24 -0.27 0.66
CA ALA A 78 -12.45 -0.76 1.33
C ALA A 78 -12.14 -1.85 2.34
N GLY A 79 -12.54 -1.63 3.58
CA GLY A 79 -12.33 -2.56 4.67
C GLY A 79 -12.93 -2.02 5.96
N PHE A 80 -13.10 -2.92 6.91
CA PHE A 80 -13.53 -2.62 8.25
C PHE A 80 -12.32 -2.29 9.13
N PRO A 81 -12.31 -1.15 9.83
CA PRO A 81 -11.25 -0.84 10.77
C PRO A 81 -11.38 -1.73 12.02
N ARG A 82 -10.25 -2.03 12.65
CA ARG A 82 -10.24 -2.75 13.93
C ARG A 82 -10.98 -1.93 14.98
N LYS A 83 -11.94 -2.57 15.68
CA LYS A 83 -12.65 -1.96 16.82
C LYS A 83 -12.11 -2.50 18.15
N PRO A 84 -12.26 -1.75 19.26
CA PRO A 84 -11.98 -2.27 20.60
C PRO A 84 -12.73 -3.59 20.84
N GLY A 85 -12.03 -4.61 21.34
CA GLY A 85 -12.58 -5.94 21.61
C GLY A 85 -12.60 -6.91 20.42
N MET A 86 -12.24 -6.49 19.21
CA MET A 86 -12.18 -7.36 18.03
C MET A 86 -10.87 -8.17 18.00
N SER A 87 -10.98 -9.49 17.81
CA SER A 87 -9.82 -10.37 17.65
C SER A 87 -9.14 -10.16 16.29
N ARG A 88 -7.91 -10.67 16.13
CA ARG A 88 -7.20 -10.62 14.84
C ARG A 88 -7.94 -11.43 13.76
N THR A 89 -8.43 -12.62 14.12
CA THR A 89 -9.20 -13.50 13.22
C THR A 89 -10.55 -12.89 12.85
N ASP A 90 -11.29 -12.26 13.77
CA ASP A 90 -12.57 -11.60 13.43
C ASP A 90 -12.40 -10.50 12.38
N LEU A 91 -11.33 -9.70 12.54
CA LEU A 91 -10.99 -8.65 11.59
C LEU A 91 -10.61 -9.24 10.23
N LEU A 92 -9.80 -10.31 10.24
CA LEU A 92 -9.35 -11.02 9.04
C LEU A 92 -10.54 -11.53 8.23
N LEU A 93 -11.43 -12.32 8.86
CA LEU A 93 -12.59 -12.92 8.19
C LEU A 93 -13.54 -11.87 7.64
N LYS A 94 -13.84 -10.83 8.43
CA LYS A 94 -14.71 -9.73 7.99
C LYS A 94 -14.14 -8.98 6.79
N ASN A 95 -12.83 -8.72 6.77
CA ASN A 95 -12.21 -8.06 5.64
C ASN A 95 -12.04 -9.01 4.44
N ALA A 96 -11.87 -10.31 4.66
CA ALA A 96 -11.88 -11.30 3.59
C ALA A 96 -13.22 -11.29 2.84
N GLU A 97 -14.36 -11.26 3.54
CA GLU A 97 -15.69 -11.15 2.91
C GLU A 97 -15.84 -9.88 2.04
N ILE A 98 -15.40 -8.73 2.57
CA ILE A 98 -15.41 -7.46 1.84
C ILE A 98 -14.53 -7.57 0.60
N VAL A 99 -13.31 -8.10 0.75
CA VAL A 99 -12.35 -8.27 -0.33
C VAL A 99 -12.86 -9.24 -1.40
N SER A 100 -13.52 -10.35 -1.06
CA SER A 100 -14.14 -11.25 -2.04
C SER A 100 -15.21 -10.53 -2.87
N SER A 101 -16.07 -9.72 -2.23
CA SER A 101 -17.09 -8.93 -2.93
C SER A 101 -16.46 -7.89 -3.87
N VAL A 102 -15.44 -7.16 -3.39
CA VAL A 102 -14.69 -6.20 -4.20
C VAL A 102 -14.00 -6.90 -5.38
N ALA A 103 -13.33 -8.01 -5.13
CA ALA A 103 -12.63 -8.81 -6.14
C ALA A 103 -13.57 -9.29 -7.24
N GLY A 104 -14.76 -9.79 -6.88
CA GLY A 104 -15.78 -10.19 -7.84
C GLY A 104 -16.23 -9.05 -8.76
N ASN A 105 -16.40 -7.84 -8.21
CA ASN A 105 -16.74 -6.65 -9.00
C ASN A 105 -15.57 -6.19 -9.89
N ILE A 106 -14.33 -6.19 -9.38
CA ILE A 106 -13.13 -5.88 -10.18
C ILE A 106 -13.00 -6.86 -11.35
N LYS A 107 -13.14 -8.16 -11.09
CA LYS A 107 -13.09 -9.20 -12.12
C LYS A 107 -14.15 -9.01 -13.19
N LYS A 108 -15.35 -8.57 -12.80
CA LYS A 108 -16.47 -8.34 -13.72
C LYS A 108 -16.29 -7.09 -14.58
N TYR A 109 -15.96 -5.96 -13.97
CA TYR A 109 -16.00 -4.65 -14.64
C TYR A 109 -14.61 -4.19 -15.12
N ALA A 110 -13.53 -4.55 -14.43
CA ALA A 110 -12.17 -4.15 -14.75
C ALA A 110 -11.21 -5.36 -14.85
N PRO A 111 -11.50 -6.36 -15.72
CA PRO A 111 -10.73 -7.60 -15.82
C PRO A 111 -9.26 -7.42 -16.23
N ASN A 112 -8.89 -6.24 -16.76
CA ASN A 112 -7.56 -5.90 -17.22
C ASN A 112 -6.78 -4.95 -16.28
N ALA A 113 -7.36 -4.55 -15.16
CA ALA A 113 -6.73 -3.63 -14.22
C ALA A 113 -5.54 -4.22 -13.44
N TYR A 114 -4.60 -3.37 -13.04
CA TYR A 114 -3.69 -3.65 -11.94
C TYR A 114 -4.37 -3.30 -10.62
N VAL A 115 -4.13 -4.07 -9.56
CA VAL A 115 -4.79 -3.89 -8.27
C VAL A 115 -3.75 -3.57 -7.19
N VAL A 116 -3.91 -2.41 -6.55
CA VAL A 116 -3.11 -1.98 -5.39
C VAL A 116 -3.96 -2.10 -4.14
N VAL A 117 -3.66 -3.09 -3.31
CA VAL A 117 -4.42 -3.41 -2.09
C VAL A 117 -3.87 -2.63 -0.91
N VAL A 118 -4.78 -1.95 -0.19
CA VAL A 118 -4.49 -1.17 1.02
C VAL A 118 -5.26 -1.73 2.23
N SER A 119 -6.34 -2.47 1.99
CA SER A 119 -7.16 -3.12 3.01
C SER A 119 -6.35 -4.05 3.90
N ASN A 120 -6.57 -4.00 5.21
CA ASN A 120 -5.82 -4.77 6.20
C ASN A 120 -6.58 -6.03 6.67
N PRO A 121 -5.90 -7.09 7.16
CA PRO A 121 -4.43 -7.27 7.23
C PRO A 121 -3.81 -7.38 5.84
N LEU A 122 -2.87 -6.50 5.52
CA LEU A 122 -2.61 -6.14 4.12
C LEU A 122 -2.07 -7.28 3.28
N ASP A 123 -1.09 -8.03 3.77
CA ASP A 123 -0.49 -9.13 3.01
C ASP A 123 -1.50 -10.26 2.76
N MET A 124 -2.30 -10.62 3.78
CA MET A 124 -3.37 -11.61 3.67
C MET A 124 -4.49 -11.15 2.72
N MET A 125 -4.90 -9.88 2.81
CA MET A 125 -5.92 -9.33 1.90
C MET A 125 -5.41 -9.21 0.46
N THR A 126 -4.12 -8.99 0.26
CA THR A 126 -3.51 -8.99 -1.07
C THR A 126 -3.48 -10.39 -1.67
N TYR A 127 -3.11 -11.39 -0.87
CA TYR A 127 -3.21 -12.80 -1.26
C TYR A 127 -4.65 -13.18 -1.60
N HIS A 128 -5.61 -12.83 -0.73
CA HIS A 128 -7.03 -13.12 -0.93
C HIS A 128 -7.58 -12.47 -2.20
N MET A 129 -7.28 -11.18 -2.42
CA MET A 129 -7.63 -10.46 -3.64
C MET A 129 -7.11 -11.17 -4.90
N MET A 130 -5.85 -11.62 -4.90
CA MET A 130 -5.27 -12.37 -6.01
C MET A 130 -6.02 -13.69 -6.26
N LYS A 131 -6.35 -14.43 -5.20
CA LYS A 131 -7.09 -15.69 -5.31
C LYS A 131 -8.51 -15.50 -5.84
N GLU A 132 -9.25 -14.53 -5.31
CA GLU A 132 -10.65 -14.27 -5.65
C GLU A 132 -10.81 -13.69 -7.07
N THR A 133 -9.94 -12.75 -7.44
CA THR A 133 -9.92 -12.25 -8.83
C THR A 133 -9.46 -13.34 -9.81
N GLY A 134 -8.50 -14.16 -9.39
CA GLY A 134 -7.77 -15.09 -10.27
C GLY A 134 -6.82 -14.38 -11.23
N PHE A 135 -6.44 -13.14 -10.94
CA PHE A 135 -5.49 -12.39 -11.75
C PHE A 135 -4.07 -12.95 -11.61
N ASP A 136 -3.26 -12.72 -12.64
CA ASP A 136 -1.81 -12.94 -12.58
C ASP A 136 -1.24 -12.20 -11.34
N PRO A 137 -0.44 -12.85 -10.47
CA PRO A 137 0.13 -12.20 -9.29
C PRO A 137 0.92 -10.93 -9.59
N LYS A 138 1.49 -10.76 -10.80
CA LYS A 138 2.14 -9.50 -11.17
C LYS A 138 1.18 -8.31 -11.23
N ARG A 139 -0.12 -8.59 -11.36
CA ARG A 139 -1.20 -7.60 -11.46
C ARG A 139 -1.87 -7.29 -10.13
N VAL A 140 -1.52 -7.97 -9.03
CA VAL A 140 -2.05 -7.69 -7.69
C VAL A 140 -0.89 -7.44 -6.74
N MET A 141 -0.90 -6.34 -6.01
CA MET A 141 0.18 -5.98 -5.09
C MET A 141 -0.38 -5.23 -3.89
N GLY A 142 0.26 -5.39 -2.74
CA GLY A 142 -0.09 -4.65 -1.54
C GLY A 142 0.77 -3.42 -1.40
N MET A 143 0.19 -2.35 -0.86
CA MET A 143 0.85 -1.05 -0.72
C MET A 143 1.92 -1.02 0.39
N ALA A 144 1.82 -1.90 1.38
CA ALA A 144 2.81 -1.99 2.46
C ALA A 144 4.20 -2.33 1.95
N GLY A 145 5.22 -1.87 2.67
CA GLY A 145 6.56 -1.64 2.13
C GLY A 145 6.75 -0.16 1.80
N VAL A 146 6.00 0.41 0.84
CA VAL A 146 6.11 1.83 0.46
C VAL A 146 5.74 2.74 1.63
N LEU A 147 4.63 2.42 2.31
CA LEU A 147 4.20 3.14 3.52
C LEU A 147 5.24 3.03 4.63
N ASP A 148 5.72 1.83 4.90
CA ASP A 148 6.60 1.56 6.04
C ASP A 148 7.98 2.19 5.81
N ALA A 149 8.48 2.14 4.57
CA ALA A 149 9.66 2.89 4.15
C ALA A 149 9.45 4.41 4.26
N THR A 150 8.27 4.93 3.93
CA THR A 150 7.98 6.36 4.08
C THR A 150 7.98 6.81 5.53
N ARG A 151 7.50 5.97 6.47
CA ARG A 151 7.63 6.23 7.91
C ARG A 151 9.09 6.27 8.34
N PHE A 152 9.88 5.29 7.91
CA PHE A 152 11.30 5.23 8.27
C PHE A 152 12.06 6.45 7.73
N ARG A 153 11.80 6.83 6.47
CA ARG A 153 12.35 8.03 5.83
C ARG A 153 11.99 9.30 6.61
N CYS A 154 10.74 9.44 7.07
CA CYS A 154 10.30 10.56 7.89
C CYS A 154 11.13 10.65 9.18
N PHE A 155 11.24 9.55 9.92
CA PHE A 155 11.96 9.55 11.20
C PHE A 155 13.47 9.78 11.05
N ILE A 156 14.10 9.26 9.99
CA ILE A 156 15.50 9.57 9.66
C ILE A 156 15.66 11.06 9.33
N ALA A 157 14.75 11.61 8.53
CA ALA A 157 14.80 13.02 8.12
C ALA A 157 14.68 13.96 9.32
N ASP A 158 13.73 13.68 10.22
CA ASP A 158 13.53 14.44 11.46
C ASP A 158 14.76 14.35 12.38
N GLU A 159 15.35 13.16 12.52
CA GLU A 159 16.54 12.95 13.35
C GLU A 159 17.75 13.74 12.85
N LEU A 160 17.95 13.78 11.53
CA LEU A 160 19.09 14.43 10.88
C LEU A 160 18.83 15.92 10.53
N GLY A 161 17.59 16.39 10.65
CA GLY A 161 17.20 17.75 10.24
C GLY A 161 17.33 18.00 8.73
N VAL A 162 17.05 16.98 7.91
CA VAL A 162 17.16 17.04 6.43
C VAL A 162 15.79 16.90 5.76
N ALA A 163 15.71 17.15 4.45
CA ALA A 163 14.47 16.96 3.71
C ALA A 163 14.14 15.46 3.55
N ALA A 164 12.92 15.04 3.89
CA ALA A 164 12.48 13.65 3.74
C ALA A 164 12.47 13.14 2.29
N THR A 165 12.46 14.05 1.30
CA THR A 165 12.61 13.74 -0.12
C THR A 165 13.98 13.19 -0.47
N ASP A 166 15.01 13.56 0.32
CA ASP A 166 16.40 13.18 0.08
C ASP A 166 16.77 11.86 0.77
N VAL A 167 15.89 11.37 1.65
CA VAL A 167 16.06 10.09 2.34
C VAL A 167 15.47 8.97 1.49
N GLN A 168 16.21 7.88 1.32
CA GLN A 168 15.74 6.61 0.76
C GLN A 168 15.84 5.53 1.83
N ALA A 169 14.91 4.58 1.87
CA ALA A 169 14.96 3.45 2.81
C ALA A 169 14.18 2.25 2.25
N MET A 170 14.58 1.04 2.66
CA MET A 170 13.84 -0.20 2.44
C MET A 170 13.28 -0.74 3.75
N VAL A 171 12.02 -1.17 3.70
CA VAL A 171 11.36 -1.94 4.77
C VAL A 171 10.69 -3.13 4.13
N LEU A 172 11.10 -4.33 4.53
CA LEU A 172 10.62 -5.61 4.00
C LEU A 172 9.69 -6.30 5.01
N GLY A 173 9.28 -7.52 4.72
CA GLY A 173 8.44 -8.31 5.63
C GLY A 173 6.95 -7.97 5.54
N GLY A 174 6.16 -8.65 6.37
CA GLY A 174 4.72 -8.45 6.50
C GLY A 174 4.41 -7.11 7.15
N HIS A 175 3.31 -6.51 6.73
CA HIS A 175 2.84 -5.25 7.28
C HIS A 175 2.32 -5.43 8.71
N GLY A 176 3.03 -4.83 9.67
CA GLY A 176 2.65 -4.86 11.07
C GLY A 176 3.87 -5.11 11.97
N ASP A 177 3.66 -5.88 13.04
CA ASP A 177 4.66 -6.09 14.08
C ASP A 177 5.93 -6.80 13.58
N SER A 178 5.86 -7.54 12.46
CA SER A 178 6.98 -8.30 11.90
C SER A 178 7.63 -7.67 10.67
N MET A 179 7.38 -6.38 10.40
CA MET A 179 8.12 -5.68 9.35
C MET A 179 9.63 -5.63 9.66
N VAL A 180 10.44 -5.56 8.60
CA VAL A 180 11.90 -5.63 8.65
C VAL A 180 12.51 -4.37 8.03
N PRO A 181 12.67 -3.27 8.79
CA PRO A 181 13.41 -2.10 8.31
C PRO A 181 14.88 -2.46 8.11
N LEU A 182 15.48 -2.00 7.01
CA LEU A 182 16.86 -2.32 6.66
C LEU A 182 17.75 -1.06 6.68
N PRO A 183 18.41 -0.74 7.81
CA PRO A 183 19.30 0.41 7.91
C PRO A 183 20.43 0.44 6.87
N ARG A 184 20.95 -0.74 6.50
CA ARG A 184 21.99 -0.88 5.47
C ARG A 184 21.55 -0.42 4.08
N TYR A 185 20.24 -0.36 3.84
CA TYR A 185 19.61 0.11 2.61
C TYR A 185 18.88 1.44 2.80
N ALA A 186 19.20 2.17 3.88
CA ALA A 186 18.75 3.53 4.10
C ALA A 186 19.89 4.53 3.87
N THR A 187 19.60 5.59 3.12
CA THR A 187 20.59 6.61 2.74
C THR A 187 19.98 8.01 2.75
N VAL A 188 20.83 9.02 2.90
CA VAL A 188 20.49 10.44 2.64
C VAL A 188 21.34 10.92 1.48
N SER A 189 20.70 11.24 0.35
CA SER A 189 21.39 11.59 -0.91
C SER A 189 22.53 10.63 -1.30
N GLY A 190 22.35 9.33 -1.03
CA GLY A 190 23.32 8.28 -1.31
C GLY A 190 24.35 8.00 -0.20
N VAL A 191 24.40 8.80 0.87
CA VAL A 191 25.25 8.52 2.04
C VAL A 191 24.53 7.54 2.97
N PRO A 192 25.12 6.39 3.31
CA PRO A 192 24.54 5.44 4.26
C PRO A 192 24.22 6.08 5.60
N ILE A 193 23.05 5.79 6.18
CA ILE A 193 22.71 6.34 7.50
C ILE A 193 23.62 5.82 8.61
N THR A 194 24.29 4.67 8.41
CA THR A 194 25.29 4.11 9.31
C THR A 194 26.55 4.97 9.43
N ASP A 195 26.78 5.86 8.45
CA ASP A 195 27.90 6.80 8.47
C ASP A 195 27.49 8.13 9.11
N LEU A 196 26.18 8.35 9.30
CA LEU A 196 25.59 9.60 9.78
C LEU A 196 25.07 9.52 11.22
N LEU A 197 24.67 8.32 11.66
CA LEU A 197 24.02 8.06 12.94
C LEU A 197 24.71 6.89 13.65
N ASP A 198 24.74 6.94 14.98
CA ASP A 198 25.18 5.80 15.79
C ASP A 198 24.15 4.65 15.77
N ALA A 199 24.63 3.46 16.16
CA ALA A 199 23.81 2.24 16.12
C ALA A 199 22.60 2.29 17.08
N GLU A 200 22.71 2.96 18.22
CA GLU A 200 21.62 3.09 19.20
C GLU A 200 20.48 3.95 18.63
N THR A 201 20.82 5.05 17.97
CA THR A 201 19.89 5.94 17.29
C THR A 201 19.20 5.21 16.15
N ILE A 202 19.96 4.48 15.31
CA ILE A 202 19.39 3.67 14.22
C ILE A 202 18.40 2.64 14.77
N ASP A 203 18.76 1.89 15.81
CA ASP A 203 17.88 0.89 16.42
C ASP A 203 16.59 1.51 16.98
N ARG A 204 16.67 2.69 17.60
CA ARG A 204 15.50 3.45 18.04
C ARG A 204 14.57 3.82 16.86
N LEU A 205 15.13 4.28 15.74
CA LEU A 205 14.34 4.63 14.55
C LEU A 205 13.69 3.41 13.89
N VAL A 206 14.41 2.29 13.84
CA VAL A 206 13.88 0.98 13.37
C VAL A 206 12.70 0.55 14.23
N LYS A 207 12.85 0.55 15.56
CA LYS A 207 11.78 0.19 16.50
C LYS A 207 10.57 1.12 16.38
N ARG A 208 10.79 2.43 16.28
CA ARG A 208 9.70 3.41 16.09
C ARG A 208 8.95 3.18 14.78
N THR A 209 9.66 2.82 13.71
CA THR A 209 9.05 2.49 12.41
C THR A 209 8.06 1.34 12.55
N ALA A 210 8.45 0.25 13.21
CA ALA A 210 7.59 -0.92 13.44
C ALA A 210 6.28 -0.57 14.16
N VAL A 211 6.34 0.36 15.13
CA VAL A 211 5.15 0.76 15.92
C VAL A 211 4.47 2.03 15.39
N GLY A 212 4.93 2.61 14.27
CA GLY A 212 4.48 3.92 13.80
C GLY A 212 2.98 3.99 13.48
N GLY A 213 2.40 2.89 13.00
CA GLY A 213 0.94 2.77 12.85
C GLY A 213 0.19 2.86 14.18
N GLY A 214 0.71 2.19 15.21
CA GLY A 214 0.15 2.21 16.57
C GLY A 214 0.29 3.57 17.24
N GLU A 215 1.41 4.28 17.01
CA GLU A 215 1.63 5.66 17.47
C GLU A 215 0.52 6.59 16.94
N ILE A 216 0.22 6.51 15.64
CA ILE A 216 -0.86 7.30 15.03
C ILE A 216 -2.23 6.94 15.62
N VAL A 217 -2.55 5.65 15.76
CA VAL A 217 -3.82 5.20 16.34
C VAL A 217 -4.00 5.73 17.75
N LYS A 218 -2.93 5.75 18.57
CA LYS A 218 -2.96 6.29 19.93
C LYS A 218 -3.22 7.80 19.95
N LEU A 219 -2.70 8.54 18.98
CA LEU A 219 -2.85 10.00 18.90
C LEU A 219 -4.19 10.43 18.29
N MET A 220 -4.60 9.81 17.18
CA MET A 220 -5.79 10.19 16.40
C MET A 220 -7.05 9.44 16.83
N GLY A 221 -6.92 8.34 17.57
CA GLY A 221 -8.04 7.44 17.89
C GLY A 221 -8.52 6.59 16.70
N THR A 222 -7.80 6.62 15.57
CA THR A 222 -8.15 5.95 14.32
C THR A 222 -6.90 5.71 13.46
N SER A 223 -7.02 4.91 12.40
CA SER A 223 -5.91 4.54 11.51
C SER A 223 -5.33 5.74 10.75
N ALA A 224 -4.11 5.58 10.22
CA ALA A 224 -3.49 6.58 9.35
C ALA A 224 -4.21 6.68 7.99
N PHE A 225 -4.23 7.88 7.39
CA PHE A 225 -4.92 8.13 6.11
C PHE A 225 -3.99 8.65 5.01
N TYR A 226 -3.12 9.61 5.32
CA TYR A 226 -2.32 10.32 4.33
C TYR A 226 -1.16 9.49 3.78
N ALA A 227 -0.32 8.94 4.65
CA ALA A 227 0.82 8.13 4.22
C ALA A 227 0.41 6.86 3.42
N PRO A 228 -0.60 6.06 3.84
CA PRO A 228 -1.05 4.92 3.03
C PRO A 228 -1.62 5.35 1.67
N ALA A 229 -2.38 6.45 1.64
CA ALA A 229 -2.94 6.99 0.39
C ALA A 229 -1.87 7.48 -0.57
N ALA A 230 -0.87 8.25 -0.08
CA ALA A 230 0.23 8.74 -0.88
C ALA A 230 1.07 7.58 -1.46
N SER A 231 1.24 6.51 -0.68
CA SER A 231 1.93 5.30 -1.10
C SER A 231 1.19 4.58 -2.22
N ALA A 232 -0.13 4.38 -2.07
CA ALA A 232 -0.95 3.76 -3.12
C ALA A 232 -1.00 4.62 -4.40
N ALA A 233 -1.10 5.95 -4.27
CA ALA A 233 -1.08 6.87 -5.41
C ALA A 233 0.25 6.83 -6.16
N GLN A 234 1.39 6.77 -5.45
CA GLN A 234 2.71 6.61 -6.05
C GLN A 234 2.85 5.29 -6.83
N MET A 235 2.29 4.20 -6.30
CA MET A 235 2.30 2.91 -6.99
C MET A 235 1.45 2.93 -8.25
N ALA A 236 0.24 3.50 -8.18
CA ALA A 236 -0.61 3.70 -9.35
C ALA A 236 0.10 4.56 -10.41
N GLU A 237 0.70 5.68 -10.02
CA GLU A 237 1.51 6.52 -10.92
C GLU A 237 2.63 5.73 -11.59
N ALA A 238 3.37 4.91 -10.84
CA ALA A 238 4.46 4.10 -11.40
C ALA A 238 3.99 3.13 -12.47
N ILE A 239 2.79 2.56 -12.30
CA ILE A 239 2.16 1.69 -13.30
C ILE A 239 1.71 2.51 -14.52
N LEU A 240 0.99 3.61 -14.31
CA LEU A 240 0.42 4.43 -15.39
C LEU A 240 1.48 5.04 -16.32
N LEU A 241 2.60 5.46 -15.75
CA LEU A 241 3.68 6.16 -16.46
C LEU A 241 4.85 5.26 -16.85
N ASP A 242 4.76 3.96 -16.55
CA ASP A 242 5.85 2.99 -16.74
C ASP A 242 7.19 3.43 -16.12
N ASN A 243 7.16 4.01 -14.92
CA ASN A 243 8.33 4.64 -14.30
C ASN A 243 9.46 3.64 -13.94
N LYS A 244 9.20 2.33 -13.99
CA LYS A 244 10.12 1.25 -13.56
C LYS A 244 10.71 1.50 -12.16
N ARG A 245 9.89 1.96 -11.21
CA ARG A 245 10.38 2.35 -9.89
C ARG A 245 10.80 1.12 -9.09
N MET A 246 11.97 1.20 -8.47
CA MET A 246 12.37 0.24 -7.43
C MET A 246 11.76 0.69 -6.09
N LEU A 247 10.86 -0.12 -5.54
CA LEU A 247 10.12 0.18 -4.31
C LEU A 247 9.94 -1.09 -3.47
N PRO A 248 9.84 -1.01 -2.14
CA PRO A 248 9.39 -2.14 -1.34
C PRO A 248 7.86 -2.21 -1.45
N ALA A 249 7.31 -3.37 -1.80
CA ALA A 249 5.87 -3.59 -1.84
C ALA A 249 5.54 -5.04 -1.47
N ALA A 250 4.32 -5.30 -0.99
CA ALA A 250 3.88 -6.67 -0.80
C ALA A 250 3.66 -7.31 -2.18
N ALA A 251 4.49 -8.29 -2.52
CA ALA A 251 4.46 -9.00 -3.80
C ALA A 251 4.51 -10.52 -3.58
N PHE A 252 4.00 -11.27 -4.55
CA PHE A 252 3.89 -12.73 -4.46
C PHE A 252 5.26 -13.40 -4.68
N CYS A 253 5.81 -13.98 -3.63
CA CYS A 253 7.08 -14.70 -3.68
C CYS A 253 6.88 -16.13 -4.18
N THR A 254 7.69 -16.55 -5.15
CA THR A 254 7.68 -17.89 -5.75
C THR A 254 8.98 -18.67 -5.52
N GLY A 255 9.87 -18.12 -4.70
CA GLY A 255 11.15 -18.69 -4.32
C GLY A 255 12.18 -17.67 -3.82
N GLN A 256 11.90 -16.37 -4.00
CA GLN A 256 12.79 -15.28 -3.57
C GLN A 256 13.01 -15.35 -2.06
N TYR A 257 14.25 -15.22 -1.62
CA TYR A 257 14.71 -15.38 -0.24
C TYR A 257 14.38 -16.77 0.36
N GLY A 258 14.02 -17.75 -0.46
CA GLY A 258 13.49 -19.05 -0.01
C GLY A 258 12.01 -19.03 0.40
N ILE A 259 11.29 -17.93 0.13
CA ILE A 259 9.88 -17.74 0.46
C ILE A 259 9.02 -18.13 -0.76
N ARG A 260 7.95 -18.88 -0.52
CA ARG A 260 7.04 -19.39 -1.56
C ARG A 260 5.59 -19.22 -1.15
N ASP A 261 4.75 -18.94 -2.15
CA ASP A 261 3.29 -18.94 -2.07
C ASP A 261 2.68 -17.93 -1.08
N VAL A 262 3.38 -16.80 -0.87
CA VAL A 262 3.00 -15.77 0.09
C VAL A 262 3.23 -14.38 -0.50
N TYR A 263 2.33 -13.44 -0.21
CA TYR A 263 2.59 -12.01 -0.37
C TYR A 263 3.35 -11.50 0.84
N VAL A 264 4.48 -10.82 0.62
CA VAL A 264 5.25 -10.20 1.70
C VAL A 264 6.02 -9.00 1.14
N GLY A 265 6.31 -8.01 1.97
CA GLY A 265 7.11 -6.85 1.58
C GLY A 265 8.49 -7.24 1.06
N VAL A 266 8.72 -7.02 -0.23
CA VAL A 266 10.00 -7.27 -0.92
C VAL A 266 10.31 -6.13 -1.89
N PRO A 267 11.59 -5.93 -2.28
CA PRO A 267 11.93 -4.95 -3.30
C PRO A 267 11.40 -5.40 -4.66
N ILE A 268 10.67 -4.52 -5.34
CA ILE A 268 10.11 -4.78 -6.66
C ILE A 268 10.52 -3.70 -7.67
N ILE A 269 10.53 -4.05 -8.95
CA ILE A 269 10.44 -3.10 -10.06
C ILE A 269 8.96 -3.00 -10.47
N LEU A 270 8.37 -1.83 -10.27
CA LEU A 270 6.98 -1.52 -10.59
C LEU A 270 6.89 -0.65 -11.84
N GLY A 271 6.17 -1.14 -12.86
CA GLY A 271 5.97 -0.46 -14.13
C GLY A 271 4.61 -0.77 -14.77
N ALA A 272 4.45 -0.49 -16.05
CA ALA A 272 3.21 -0.67 -16.79
C ALA A 272 2.77 -2.14 -16.92
N ASN A 273 3.64 -3.10 -16.60
CA ASN A 273 3.31 -4.52 -16.50
C ASN A 273 3.07 -5.00 -15.05
N GLY A 274 2.87 -4.07 -14.11
CA GLY A 274 2.70 -4.36 -12.68
C GLY A 274 4.04 -4.67 -12.01
N VAL A 275 4.09 -5.71 -11.18
CA VAL A 275 5.32 -6.21 -10.56
C VAL A 275 6.16 -6.94 -11.62
N GLU A 276 7.10 -6.24 -12.24
CA GLU A 276 7.89 -6.79 -13.35
C GLU A 276 9.03 -7.69 -12.86
N LYS A 277 9.54 -7.41 -11.66
CA LYS A 277 10.64 -8.14 -11.05
C LYS A 277 10.62 -7.98 -9.54
N ILE A 278 10.87 -9.06 -8.80
CA ILE A 278 11.30 -9.00 -7.40
C ILE A 278 12.83 -8.98 -7.40
N VAL A 279 13.43 -8.01 -6.72
CA VAL A 279 14.89 -7.83 -6.64
C VAL A 279 15.38 -8.36 -5.30
N GLU A 280 16.21 -9.41 -5.36
CA GLU A 280 16.85 -9.96 -4.17
C GLU A 280 18.07 -9.13 -3.78
N LEU A 281 18.00 -8.55 -2.59
CA LEU A 281 19.08 -7.80 -1.98
C LEU A 281 19.98 -8.75 -1.19
N PRO A 282 21.30 -8.50 -1.12
CA PRO A 282 22.17 -9.17 -0.16
C PRO A 282 21.75 -8.86 1.28
N LEU A 283 21.06 -9.79 1.94
CA LEU A 283 20.71 -9.70 3.36
C LEU A 283 21.75 -10.41 4.21
N SER A 284 22.01 -9.90 5.41
CA SER A 284 22.70 -10.68 6.44
C SER A 284 21.82 -11.85 6.90
N ASP A 285 22.43 -12.85 7.54
CA ASP A 285 21.70 -14.02 8.05
C ASP A 285 20.57 -13.59 9.00
N ALA A 286 20.81 -12.60 9.87
CA ALA A 286 19.79 -12.05 10.76
C ALA A 286 18.64 -11.35 10.01
N GLU A 287 18.94 -10.52 9.00
CA GLU A 287 17.91 -9.85 8.19
C GLU A 287 17.07 -10.87 7.40
N LEU A 288 17.72 -11.92 6.87
CA LEU A 288 17.05 -13.00 6.14
C LEU A 288 16.16 -13.84 7.04
N ASP A 289 16.62 -14.17 8.25
CA ASP A 289 15.84 -14.91 9.24
C ASP A 289 14.61 -14.11 9.68
N MET A 290 14.77 -12.81 9.97
CA MET A 290 13.64 -11.92 10.27
C MET A 290 12.61 -11.88 9.13
N LEU A 291 13.07 -11.75 7.89
CA LEU A 291 12.19 -11.73 6.73
C LEU A 291 11.43 -13.05 6.56
N ARG A 292 12.10 -14.19 6.76
CA ARG A 292 11.48 -15.52 6.68
C ARG A 292 10.49 -15.77 7.80
N THR A 293 10.81 -15.37 9.04
CA THR A 293 9.88 -15.43 10.17
C THR A 293 8.63 -14.60 9.87
N SER A 294 8.80 -13.38 9.40
CA SER A 294 7.68 -12.51 9.04
C SER A 294 6.81 -13.11 7.92
N ALA A 295 7.43 -13.66 6.86
CA ALA A 295 6.69 -14.35 5.81
C ALA A 295 5.95 -15.61 6.32
N GLY A 296 6.53 -16.31 7.30
CA GLY A 296 5.89 -17.44 7.98
C GLY A 296 4.63 -17.02 8.74
N GLU A 297 4.65 -15.89 9.44
CA GLU A 297 3.46 -15.36 10.12
C GLU A 297 2.34 -15.01 9.14
N VAL A 298 2.68 -14.42 7.98
CA VAL A 298 1.71 -14.17 6.91
C VAL A 298 1.16 -15.49 6.38
N ALA A 299 2.01 -16.50 6.17
CA ALA A 299 1.61 -17.82 5.70
C ALA A 299 0.62 -18.50 6.65
N GLU A 300 0.82 -18.39 7.97
CA GLU A 300 -0.14 -18.90 8.96
C GLU A 300 -1.47 -18.14 8.88
N GLY A 301 -1.43 -16.81 8.78
CA GLY A 301 -2.66 -16.01 8.63
C GLY A 301 -3.44 -16.33 7.34
N ILE A 302 -2.75 -16.70 6.25
CA ILE A 302 -3.40 -17.13 5.00
C ILE A 302 -4.20 -18.43 5.21
N LYS A 303 -3.79 -19.33 6.11
CA LYS A 303 -4.52 -20.59 6.38
C LYS A 303 -5.86 -20.36 7.09
N GLU A 304 -6.05 -19.20 7.69
CA GLU A 304 -7.31 -18.79 8.32
C GLU A 304 -8.30 -18.18 7.32
N LEU A 305 -7.88 -17.91 6.06
CA LEU A 305 -8.75 -17.40 5.02
C LEU A 305 -9.72 -18.48 4.51
N PRO A 306 -10.94 -18.09 4.10
CA PRO A 306 -11.95 -19.01 3.54
C PRO A 306 -11.59 -19.55 2.14
#